data_AF-A0A6M3M8S7-F1
#
_entry.id   AF-A0A6M3M8S7-F1
#
_cell.length_a   1.000
_cell.length_b   1.000
_cell.length_c   1.000
_cell.angle_alpha   90.00
_cell.angle_beta   90.00
_cell.angle_gamma   90.00
#
_symmetry.space_group_name_H-M   'P 1'
#
loop_
_entity.id
_entity.type
_entity.pdbx_description
1 polymer ?
#
loop_
_entity_poly.entity_id
_entity_poly.type
_entity_poly.pdbx_seq_one_letter_code
_entity_poly.pdbx_strand_id
1 'polypeptide(L)' 'MSIEEFEAKSFRNLINFYSDELTEIQNGRLATDNLTDRERINLKKRGVLYQQPNHDTGGWRSVPTLETIKILEEETQDDA' A
#
# COMPACT_ATOMS: atom_id res chain seq x y z
N MET A 1 12.65 -2.98 22.50
CA MET A 1 11.77 -2.46 21.44
C MET A 1 11.70 -0.95 21.59
N SER A 2 12.31 -0.20 20.69
CA SER A 2 12.21 1.26 20.62
C SER A 2 10.85 1.67 20.01
N ILE A 3 10.50 2.96 20.10
CA ILE A 3 9.30 3.51 19.44
C ILE A 3 9.42 3.31 17.92
N GLU A 4 10.58 3.58 17.35
CA GLU A 4 10.85 3.40 15.92
C GLU A 4 10.67 1.93 15.48
N GLU A 5 11.17 0.97 16.27
CA GLU A 5 10.99 -0.48 15.99
C GLU A 5 9.51 -0.88 16.06
N PHE A 6 8.75 -0.31 16.99
CA PHE A 6 7.31 -0.57 17.12
C PHE A 6 6.51 0.01 15.94
N GLU A 7 6.84 1.23 15.52
CA GLU A 7 6.21 1.89 14.38
C GLU A 7 6.49 1.14 13.07
N ALA A 8 7.75 0.76 12.84
CA ALA A 8 8.14 -0.03 11.67
C ALA A 8 7.40 -1.38 11.62
N LYS A 9 7.30 -2.08 12.77
CA LYS A 9 6.55 -3.34 12.86
C LYS A 9 5.06 -3.12 12.62
N SER A 10 4.48 -2.06 13.18
CA SER A 10 3.08 -1.72 12.98
C SER A 10 2.77 -1.38 11.52
N PHE A 11 3.69 -0.70 10.84
CA PHE A 11 3.59 -0.38 9.42
C PHE A 11 3.64 -1.64 8.55
N ARG A 12 4.62 -2.54 8.77
CA ARG A 12 4.69 -3.85 8.11
C ARG A 12 3.41 -4.67 8.32
N ASN A 13 2.92 -4.77 9.56
CA ASN A 13 1.68 -5.49 9.85
C ASN A 13 0.47 -4.94 9.08
N LEU A 14 0.39 -3.62 8.92
CA LEU A 14 -0.68 -2.98 8.16
C LEU A 14 -0.59 -3.31 6.66
N ILE A 15 0.63 -3.35 6.10
CA ILE A 15 0.85 -3.76 4.71
C ILE A 15 0.48 -5.23 4.52
N ASN A 16 0.93 -6.11 5.41
CA ASN A 16 0.65 -7.55 5.33
C ASN A 16 -0.85 -7.84 5.48
N PHE A 17 -1.59 -7.03 6.25
CA PHE A 17 -3.05 -7.15 6.34
C PHE A 17 -3.78 -6.83 5.02
N TYR A 18 -3.22 -5.92 4.20
CA TYR A 18 -3.79 -5.49 2.91
C TYR A 18 -2.97 -5.99 1.71
N SER A 19 -2.17 -7.06 1.86
CA SER A 19 -1.18 -7.47 0.86
C SER A 19 -1.82 -7.75 -0.50
N ASP A 20 -2.96 -8.42 -0.50
CA ASP A 20 -3.69 -8.80 -1.70
C ASP A 20 -4.21 -7.57 -2.45
N GLU A 21 -4.90 -6.66 -1.75
CA GLU A 21 -5.42 -5.43 -2.35
C GLU A 21 -4.30 -4.52 -2.85
N LEU A 22 -3.21 -4.40 -2.09
CA LEU A 22 -2.06 -3.58 -2.47
C LEU A 22 -1.34 -4.14 -3.70
N THR A 23 -1.23 -5.46 -3.80
CA THR A 23 -0.65 -6.16 -4.97
C THR A 23 -1.51 -5.95 -6.21
N GLU A 24 -2.84 -6.10 -6.10
CA GLU A 24 -3.76 -5.82 -7.21
C GLU A 24 -3.65 -4.36 -7.67
N ILE A 25 -3.56 -3.41 -6.74
CA ILE A 25 -3.38 -1.98 -7.06
C ILE A 25 -2.02 -1.74 -7.74
N GLN A 26 -0.94 -2.37 -7.25
CA GLN A 26 0.38 -2.31 -7.89
C GLN A 26 0.33 -2.81 -9.33
N ASN A 27 -0.45 -3.87 -9.59
CA ASN A 27 -0.67 -4.44 -10.92
C ASN A 27 -1.65 -3.64 -11.80
N GLY A 28 -2.08 -2.46 -11.35
CA GLY A 28 -2.84 -1.50 -12.15
C GLY A 28 -4.34 -1.45 -11.87
N ARG A 29 -4.87 -2.24 -10.92
CA ARG A 29 -6.24 -2.08 -10.46
C ARG A 29 -6.44 -0.74 -9.75
N LEU A 30 -7.66 -0.20 -9.81
CA LEU A 30 -7.97 1.00 -9.07
C LEU A 30 -8.15 0.67 -7.60
N ALA A 31 -7.56 1.48 -6.72
CA ALA A 31 -7.76 1.34 -5.29
C ALA A 31 -9.24 1.45 -4.88
N THR A 32 -10.07 2.14 -5.66
CA THR A 32 -11.52 2.23 -5.44
C THR A 32 -12.25 0.91 -5.63
N ASP A 33 -11.66 -0.04 -6.36
CA ASP A 33 -12.28 -1.33 -6.65
C ASP A 33 -12.00 -2.34 -5.54
N ASN A 34 -10.88 -2.17 -4.82
CA ASN A 34 -10.41 -3.10 -3.78
C ASN A 34 -10.59 -2.57 -2.35
N LEU A 35 -10.69 -1.24 -2.16
CA LEU A 35 -10.69 -0.62 -0.84
C LEU A 35 -11.83 0.38 -0.69
N THR A 36 -12.47 0.38 0.48
CA THR A 36 -13.46 1.42 0.82
C THR A 36 -12.81 2.79 0.97
N ASP A 37 -13.61 3.85 0.88
CA ASP A 37 -13.14 5.23 1.03
C ASP A 37 -12.41 5.45 2.37
N ARG A 38 -12.94 4.86 3.44
CA ARG A 38 -12.36 4.94 4.79
C ARG A 38 -10.97 4.30 4.83
N GLU A 39 -10.82 3.12 4.22
CA GLU A 39 -9.55 2.40 4.18
C GLU A 39 -8.52 3.13 3.33
N ARG A 40 -8.90 3.61 2.14
CA ARG A 40 -7.99 4.40 1.30
C ARG A 40 -7.50 5.65 2.01
N ILE A 41 -8.38 6.37 2.71
CA ILE A 41 -7.99 7.55 3.48
C ILE A 41 -7.04 7.17 4.62
N ASN A 42 -7.33 6.08 5.34
CA ASN A 42 -6.46 5.61 6.43
C ASN A 42 -5.07 5.20 5.91
N LEU A 43 -5.01 4.42 4.83
CA LEU A 43 -3.76 3.96 4.21
C LEU A 43 -2.93 5.13 3.67
N LYS A 44 -3.56 6.16 3.10
CA LYS A 44 -2.88 7.40 2.72
C LYS A 44 -2.29 8.14 3.93
N LYS A 45 -3.07 8.29 5.01
CA LYS A 45 -2.59 8.94 6.24
C LYS A 45 -1.43 8.19 6.89
N ARG A 46 -1.36 6.88 6.70
CA ARG A 46 -0.31 6.00 7.23
C ARG A 46 0.90 5.90 6.32
N GLY A 47 0.91 6.51 5.14
CA GLY A 47 2.03 6.45 4.20
C GLY A 47 2.09 5.16 3.36
N VAL A 48 1.02 4.35 3.36
CA VAL A 48 0.96 3.12 2.55
C VAL A 48 0.60 3.44 1.10
N LEU A 49 -0.34 4.37 0.90
CA LEU A 49 -0.76 4.82 -0.43
C LEU A 49 -0.42 6.29 -0.64
N TYR A 50 -0.11 6.66 -1.88
CA TYR A 50 -0.03 8.06 -2.30
C TYR A 50 -0.83 8.31 -3.57
N GLN A 51 -1.10 9.58 -3.88
CA GLN A 51 -1.78 9.97 -5.11
C GLN A 51 -0.77 10.31 -6.20
N GLN A 52 -0.99 9.76 -7.38
CA GLN A 52 -0.26 10.14 -8.59
C GLN A 52 -1.23 10.43 -9.74
N PRO A 53 -0.83 11.25 -10.72
CA PRO A 53 -1.60 11.47 -11.93
C PRO A 53 -1.89 10.13 -12.63
N ASN A 54 -3.13 9.97 -13.11
CA ASN A 54 -3.51 8.89 -13.99
C ASN A 54 -3.41 9.40 -15.44
N HIS A 55 -2.36 8.99 -16.15
CA HIS A 55 -2.13 9.42 -17.52
C HIS A 55 -3.14 8.84 -18.52
N ASP A 56 -3.77 7.69 -18.20
CA ASP A 56 -4.67 6.99 -19.12
C ASP A 56 -6.06 7.63 -19.14
N THR A 57 -6.58 8.02 -17.97
CA THR A 57 -7.95 8.55 -17.84
C THR A 57 -8.00 10.06 -17.63
N GLY A 58 -6.85 10.69 -17.36
CA GLY A 58 -6.82 11.97 -16.64
C GLY A 58 -7.29 11.81 -15.19
N GLY A 59 -6.79 12.66 -14.29
CA GLY A 59 -7.15 12.64 -12.88
C GLY A 59 -6.10 12.00 -11.97
N TRP A 60 -6.51 11.52 -10.81
CA TRP A 60 -5.61 11.00 -9.76
C TRP A 60 -5.96 9.56 -9.41
N ARG A 61 -4.95 8.70 -9.33
CA ARG A 61 -5.07 7.34 -8.81
C ARG A 61 -4.28 7.18 -7.52
N SER A 62 -4.71 6.24 -6.68
CA SER A 62 -3.96 5.89 -5.47
C SER A 62 -3.11 4.68 -5.77
N VAL A 63 -1.82 4.72 -5.42
CA VAL A 63 -0.87 3.62 -5.63
C VAL A 63 0.00 3.41 -4.38
N PRO A 64 0.55 2.20 -4.17
CA PRO A 64 1.48 1.92 -3.08
C PRO A 64 2.70 2.84 -3.11
N THR A 65 3.18 3.27 -1.94
CA THR A 65 4.46 3.99 -1.84
C THR A 65 5.64 3.06 -2.13
N LEU A 66 6.81 3.63 -2.43
CA LEU A 66 8.03 2.84 -2.65
C LEU A 66 8.38 1.97 -1.44
N GLU A 67 8.11 2.44 -0.22
CA GLU A 67 8.35 1.67 1.00
C GLU A 67 7.40 0.48 1.09
N THR A 68 6.12 0.68 0.77
CA THR A 68 5.14 -0.40 0.69
C THR A 68 5.51 -1.44 -0.36
N ILE A 69 5.95 -1.02 -1.55
CA ILE A 69 6.38 -1.93 -2.62
C ILE A 69 7.55 -2.79 -2.16
N LYS A 70 8.57 -2.20 -1.52
CA LYS A 70 9.71 -2.95 -0.99
C LYS A 70 9.29 -4.03 0.00
N ILE A 71 8.38 -3.70 0.90
CA ILE A 71 7.88 -4.66 1.90
C ILE A 71 7.10 -5.80 1.23
N LEU A 72 6.25 -5.50 0.23
CA LEU A 72 5.54 -6.52 -0.53
C LEU A 72 6.50 -7.46 -1.29
N GLU A 73 7.57 -6.91 -1.87
CA GLU A 73 8.61 -7.67 -2.58
C GLU A 73 9.44 -8.54 -1.64
N GLU A 74 9.76 -8.06 -0.43
CA GLU A 74 10.46 -8.83 0.61
C GLU A 74 9.65 -10.08 0.99
N GLU A 75 8.34 -9.94 1.24
CA GLU A 75 7.49 -11.05 1.68
C GLU A 75 7.25 -12.08 0.56
N THR A 76 7.21 -11.64 -0.70
CA THR A 76 7.04 -12.56 -1.84
C THR A 76 8.28 -13.45 -2.07
N GLN A 77 9.46 -13.03 -1.59
CA GLN A 77 10.70 -13.81 -1.71
C GLN A 77 10.88 -14.85 -0.61
N ASP A 78 10.23 -14.69 0.55
CA ASP A 78 10.33 -15.65 1.66
C ASP A 78 9.49 -16.93 1.43
N ASP A 79 8.59 -16.92 0.43
CA ASP A 79 7.74 -18.05 0.04
C ASP A 79 8.32 -18.92 -1.13
N ALA A 80 9.53 -18.60 -1.63
CA ALA A 80 10.18 -19.27 -2.78
C ALA A 80 11.40 -20.12 -2.41
#